data_AF-A0A2G9PAU2-F1
#
_entry.id   AF-A0A2G9PAU2-F1
#
_cell.length_a   1.000
_cell.length_b   1.000
_cell.length_c   1.000
_cell.angle_alpha   90.00
_cell.angle_beta   90.00
_cell.angle_gamma   90.00
#
_symmetry.space_group_name_H-M   'P 1'
#
loop_
_entity.id
_entity.type
_entity.pdbx_description
1 polymer ?
#
loop_
_entity_poly.entity_id
_entity_poly.type
_entity_poly.pdbx_seq_one_letter_code
_entity_poly.pdbx_strand_id
1 'polypeptide(L)'
;MVQTAHTLETLGSLGLLERLDERTKNDGLFNHQLLVNLVRDKEYKRIQGIGDDFIPDSDLYNAIGSVYPLLDRKQRDEVIRAHLNQFDGLNYLAVNSNHTPNIREPLLLTDITIARPLYWPGLRDENGLWDGKESFAELQGEIMTEDGLFDSTKVKSDFLVAYALMRNDFTSFGEDYVKSANPEFLNRVLKGIVALRFAGRTEDSEIEQGKNRLYELLPESVHGKIEPLRQEADWTYANQSR
;
A
#
# COMPACT_ATOMS: atom_id res chain seq x y z
N MET A 1 -25.95 4.44 -8.61
CA MET A 1 -25.17 5.52 -7.95
C MET A 1 -24.95 5.22 -6.47
N VAL A 2 -25.97 5.29 -5.59
CA VAL A 2 -25.83 4.91 -4.16
C VAL A 2 -25.40 3.44 -3.97
N GLN A 3 -25.89 2.55 -4.84
CA GLN A 3 -25.54 1.12 -4.83
C GLN A 3 -24.07 0.85 -5.16
N THR A 4 -23.44 1.65 -6.03
CA THR A 4 -22.04 1.44 -6.46
C THR A 4 -21.06 1.86 -5.37
N ALA A 5 -21.31 2.97 -4.68
CA ALA A 5 -20.52 3.42 -3.53
C ALA A 5 -20.60 2.41 -2.38
N HIS A 6 -21.81 1.96 -2.05
CA HIS A 6 -22.01 0.97 -0.98
C HIS A 6 -21.35 -0.39 -1.28
N THR A 7 -21.40 -0.84 -2.54
CA THR A 7 -20.70 -2.06 -2.98
C THR A 7 -19.18 -1.90 -2.93
N LEU A 8 -18.64 -0.75 -3.36
CA LEU A 8 -17.20 -0.47 -3.27
C LEU A 8 -16.71 -0.34 -1.82
N GLU A 9 -17.50 0.25 -0.93
CA GLU A 9 -17.23 0.31 0.52
C GLU A 9 -17.24 -1.08 1.15
N THR A 10 -18.27 -1.88 0.84
CA THR A 10 -18.41 -3.24 1.37
C THR A 10 -17.29 -4.16 0.85
N LEU A 11 -16.90 -4.05 -0.42
CA LEU A 11 -15.87 -4.90 -1.02
C LEU A 11 -14.44 -4.39 -0.74
N GLY A 12 -14.27 -3.07 -0.60
CA GLY A 12 -13.05 -2.43 -0.12
C GLY A 12 -12.70 -2.88 1.30
N SER A 13 -13.68 -2.95 2.20
CA SER A 13 -13.49 -3.48 3.56
C SER A 13 -12.96 -4.93 3.60
N LEU A 14 -13.16 -5.69 2.50
CA LEU A 14 -12.68 -7.07 2.36
C LEU A 14 -11.29 -7.18 1.71
N GLY A 15 -10.68 -6.05 1.32
CA GLY A 15 -9.25 -5.94 0.99
C GLY A 15 -8.82 -6.55 -0.35
N LEU A 16 -9.72 -6.76 -1.32
CA LEU A 16 -9.43 -7.67 -2.44
C LEU A 16 -9.96 -7.18 -3.78
N LEU A 17 -9.11 -6.43 -4.48
CA LEU A 17 -9.25 -6.11 -5.91
C LEU A 17 -9.40 -7.37 -6.77
N GLU A 18 -8.76 -8.44 -6.35
CA GLU A 18 -8.75 -9.76 -6.95
C GLU A 18 -10.11 -10.47 -6.80
N ARG A 19 -10.95 -10.05 -5.85
CA ARG A 19 -12.32 -10.57 -5.65
C ARG A 19 -13.39 -9.70 -6.30
N LEU A 20 -13.03 -8.55 -6.88
CA LEU A 20 -13.96 -7.73 -7.65
C LEU A 20 -14.21 -8.38 -9.02
N ASP A 21 -15.47 -8.56 -9.39
CA ASP A 21 -15.82 -8.92 -10.76
C ASP A 21 -15.42 -7.81 -11.76
N GLU A 22 -15.21 -8.17 -13.04
CA GLU A 22 -14.78 -7.21 -14.06
C GLU A 22 -15.74 -6.04 -14.25
N ARG A 23 -17.04 -6.27 -14.02
CA ARG A 23 -18.05 -5.23 -14.13
C ARG A 23 -17.85 -4.16 -13.06
N THR A 24 -17.56 -4.57 -11.83
CA THR A 24 -17.30 -3.68 -10.70
C THR A 24 -15.97 -2.92 -10.87
N LYS A 25 -14.94 -3.57 -11.41
CA LYS A 25 -13.68 -2.90 -11.79
C LYS A 25 -13.91 -1.79 -12.82
N ASN A 26 -14.70 -2.07 -13.86
CA ASN A 26 -15.04 -1.10 -14.91
C ASN A 26 -15.92 0.05 -14.39
N ASP A 27 -16.87 -0.23 -13.50
CA ASP A 27 -17.72 0.78 -12.87
C ASP A 27 -16.91 1.69 -11.90
N GLY A 28 -15.90 1.15 -11.22
CA GLY A 28 -14.99 1.91 -10.35
C GLY A 28 -14.10 2.89 -11.13
N LEU A 29 -13.55 2.47 -12.27
CA LEU A 29 -12.81 3.31 -13.22
C LEU A 29 -13.63 4.51 -13.70
N PHE A 30 -14.90 4.27 -14.07
CA PHE A 30 -15.83 5.32 -14.51
C PHE A 30 -16.17 6.33 -13.41
N ASN A 31 -15.99 5.95 -12.14
CA ASN A 31 -16.36 6.74 -10.96
C ASN A 31 -15.16 7.12 -10.08
N HIS A 32 -13.92 7.16 -10.59
CA HIS A 32 -12.77 7.60 -9.76
C HIS A 32 -12.98 9.00 -9.14
N GLN A 33 -13.69 9.90 -9.83
CA GLN A 33 -14.07 11.20 -9.30
C GLN A 33 -15.02 11.09 -8.09
N LEU A 34 -15.87 10.07 -8.03
CA LEU A 34 -16.69 9.75 -6.87
C LEU A 34 -15.80 9.35 -5.69
N LEU A 35 -14.77 8.52 -5.91
CA LEU A 35 -13.81 8.13 -4.86
C LEU A 35 -13.04 9.35 -4.35
N VAL A 36 -12.58 10.22 -5.24
CA VAL A 36 -11.95 11.50 -4.89
C VAL A 36 -12.91 12.39 -4.09
N ASN A 37 -14.18 12.46 -4.48
CA ASN A 37 -15.19 13.23 -3.77
C ASN A 37 -15.51 12.61 -2.39
N LEU A 38 -15.52 11.28 -2.25
CA LEU A 38 -15.72 10.62 -0.94
C LEU A 38 -14.60 10.97 0.05
N VAL A 39 -13.36 11.09 -0.42
CA VAL A 39 -12.25 11.60 0.38
C VAL A 39 -12.43 13.10 0.64
N ARG A 40 -12.65 13.91 -0.39
CA ARG A 40 -12.66 15.37 -0.27
C ARG A 40 -13.83 15.91 0.55
N ASP A 41 -15.04 15.39 0.29
CA ASP A 41 -16.30 15.89 0.84
C ASP A 41 -16.61 15.27 2.21
N LYS A 42 -15.66 14.51 2.76
CA LYS A 42 -15.72 14.04 4.13
C LYS A 42 -15.70 15.23 5.08
N GLU A 43 -16.86 15.57 5.63
CA GLU A 43 -16.97 16.59 6.68
C GLU A 43 -16.23 16.09 7.92
N TYR A 44 -14.96 16.49 8.05
CA TYR A 44 -14.29 16.53 9.35
C TYR A 44 -14.99 17.60 10.18
N LYS A 45 -16.08 17.22 10.86
CA LYS A 45 -16.35 17.88 12.13
C LYS A 45 -15.14 17.58 12.99
N ARG A 46 -14.24 18.57 13.13
CA ARG A 46 -13.16 18.54 14.12
C ARG A 46 -13.82 18.27 15.47
N ILE A 47 -13.88 17.02 15.89
CA ILE A 47 -14.24 16.68 17.26
C ILE A 47 -12.96 16.96 18.04
N GLN A 48 -12.80 18.21 18.47
CA GLN A 48 -11.81 18.56 19.48
C GLN A 48 -12.28 17.93 20.79
N GLY A 49 -11.50 16.97 21.28
CA GLY A 49 -11.72 16.26 22.53
C GLY A 49 -12.19 14.82 22.28
N ILE A 50 -11.62 13.88 23.03
CA ILE A 50 -11.71 12.41 22.91
C ILE A 50 -10.64 11.90 21.93
N GLY A 51 -9.46 11.41 22.36
CA GLY A 51 -9.27 10.37 23.36
C GLY A 51 -9.32 9.01 22.66
N ASP A 52 -8.18 8.58 22.13
CA ASP A 52 -7.72 7.21 21.79
C ASP A 52 -8.65 6.15 21.12
N ASP A 53 -9.93 6.40 20.84
CA ASP A 53 -10.86 5.41 20.27
C ASP A 53 -11.54 5.92 18.97
N PHE A 54 -10.75 6.42 18.01
CA PHE A 54 -11.23 6.61 16.64
C PHE A 54 -11.02 5.33 15.84
N ILE A 55 -12.09 4.56 15.61
CA ILE A 55 -12.08 3.40 14.72
C ILE A 55 -11.86 3.92 13.29
N PRO A 56 -10.82 3.44 12.59
CA PRO A 56 -10.28 4.13 11.44
C PRO A 56 -11.10 3.90 10.18
N ASP A 57 -10.97 4.85 9.26
CA ASP A 57 -11.56 4.87 7.93
C ASP A 57 -10.98 3.81 6.97
N SER A 58 -10.55 2.67 7.51
CA SER A 58 -9.93 1.56 6.79
C SER A 58 -10.77 1.14 5.60
N ASP A 59 -12.09 1.10 5.75
CA ASP A 59 -13.00 0.68 4.68
C ASP A 59 -12.96 1.65 3.49
N LEU A 60 -12.89 2.96 3.76
CA LEU A 60 -12.79 3.98 2.72
C LEU A 60 -11.42 3.92 2.03
N TYR A 61 -10.33 3.82 2.80
CA TYR A 61 -8.99 3.73 2.22
C TYR A 61 -8.79 2.46 1.40
N ASN A 62 -9.36 1.34 1.86
CA ASN A 62 -9.28 0.08 1.14
C ASN A 62 -10.22 0.04 -0.06
N ALA A 63 -11.37 0.72 -0.01
CA ALA A 63 -12.20 0.94 -1.20
C ALA A 63 -11.46 1.76 -2.26
N ILE A 64 -10.72 2.79 -1.86
CA ILE A 64 -9.91 3.58 -2.80
C ILE A 64 -8.72 2.75 -3.29
N GLY A 65 -8.05 2.04 -2.39
CA GLY A 65 -7.00 1.07 -2.70
C GLY A 65 -7.46 0.06 -3.74
N SER A 66 -8.72 -0.39 -3.67
CA SER A 66 -9.29 -1.34 -4.65
C SER A 66 -9.52 -0.77 -6.05
N VAL A 67 -9.34 0.52 -6.27
CA VAL A 67 -9.41 1.11 -7.62
C VAL A 67 -8.07 1.72 -8.02
N TYR A 68 -7.23 2.06 -7.04
CA TYR A 68 -5.96 2.77 -7.23
C TYR A 68 -5.02 2.18 -8.30
N PRO A 69 -4.80 0.84 -8.36
CA PRO A 69 -3.96 0.24 -9.41
C PRO A 69 -4.51 0.42 -10.83
N LEU A 70 -5.82 0.60 -10.98
CA LEU A 70 -6.48 0.80 -12.27
C LEU A 70 -6.37 2.24 -12.78
N LEU A 71 -6.05 3.18 -11.90
CA LEU A 71 -5.96 4.60 -12.22
C LEU A 71 -4.69 4.92 -13.01
N ASP A 72 -4.79 5.89 -13.92
CA ASP A 72 -3.63 6.52 -14.55
C ASP A 72 -2.88 7.45 -13.57
N ARG A 73 -1.70 7.93 -13.97
CA ARG A 73 -0.87 8.80 -13.12
C ARG A 73 -1.60 10.04 -12.63
N LYS A 74 -2.30 10.73 -13.53
CA LYS A 74 -2.97 12.00 -13.20
C LYS A 74 -4.09 11.76 -12.20
N GLN A 75 -4.84 10.68 -12.38
CA GLN A 75 -5.90 10.26 -11.46
C GLN A 75 -5.34 9.85 -10.09
N ARG A 76 -4.21 9.11 -10.07
CA ARG A 76 -3.51 8.78 -8.82
C ARG A 76 -3.06 10.04 -8.08
N ASP A 77 -2.50 11.02 -8.77
CA ASP A 77 -2.10 12.31 -8.17
C ASP A 77 -3.27 13.05 -7.50
N GLU A 78 -4.46 13.02 -8.11
CA GLU A 78 -5.67 13.60 -7.54
C GLU A 78 -6.11 12.86 -6.27
N VAL A 79 -6.07 11.53 -6.28
CA VAL A 79 -6.37 10.69 -5.11
C VAL A 79 -5.36 10.91 -3.99
N ILE A 80 -4.07 10.93 -4.28
CA ILE A 80 -3.01 11.20 -3.30
C ILE A 80 -3.24 12.58 -2.69
N ARG A 81 -3.45 13.62 -3.50
CA ARG A 81 -3.68 14.99 -3.01
C ARG A 81 -4.88 15.04 -2.05
N ALA A 82 -5.95 14.31 -2.35
CA ALA A 82 -7.11 14.24 -1.46
C ALA A 82 -6.74 13.62 -0.09
N HIS A 83 -5.99 12.51 -0.07
CA HIS A 83 -5.53 11.89 1.19
C HIS A 83 -4.59 12.81 1.97
N LEU A 84 -3.61 13.42 1.30
CA LEU A 84 -2.65 14.31 1.95
C LEU A 84 -3.34 15.53 2.56
N ASN A 85 -4.32 16.12 1.87
CA ASN A 85 -5.09 17.23 2.43
C ASN A 85 -5.86 16.84 3.70
N GLN A 86 -6.35 15.60 3.78
CA GLN A 86 -6.96 15.09 5.01
C GLN A 86 -5.92 14.89 6.12
N PHE A 87 -4.81 14.21 5.81
CA PHE A 87 -3.77 13.87 6.78
C PHE A 87 -3.05 15.11 7.31
N ASP A 88 -2.81 16.11 6.47
CA ASP A 88 -2.17 17.38 6.85
C ASP A 88 -3.04 18.18 7.85
N GLY A 89 -4.34 17.85 7.98
CA GLY A 89 -5.22 18.38 9.01
C GLY A 89 -5.11 17.69 10.38
N LEU A 90 -4.38 16.57 10.46
CA LEU A 90 -4.24 15.70 11.63
C LEU A 90 -2.79 15.75 12.18
N ASN A 91 -2.60 15.31 13.42
CA ASN A 91 -1.26 15.10 13.95
C ASN A 91 -0.62 13.84 13.32
N TYR A 92 0.66 13.90 12.98
CA TYR A 92 1.38 12.78 12.35
C TYR A 92 1.33 11.47 13.15
N LEU A 93 1.34 11.52 14.49
CA LEU A 93 1.20 10.32 15.33
C LEU A 93 -0.16 9.65 15.13
N ALA A 94 -1.22 10.45 14.98
CA ALA A 94 -2.56 9.94 14.71
C ALA A 94 -2.62 9.30 13.31
N VAL A 95 -2.01 9.94 12.31
CA VAL A 95 -1.92 9.39 10.94
C VAL A 95 -1.21 8.04 10.93
N ASN A 96 -0.07 7.93 11.61
CA ASN A 96 0.77 6.73 11.61
C ASN A 96 0.24 5.59 12.48
N SER A 97 -0.67 5.86 13.42
CA SER A 97 -1.29 4.82 14.26
C SER A 97 -2.63 4.34 13.73
N ASN A 98 -3.40 5.22 13.07
CA ASN A 98 -4.78 4.94 12.72
C ASN A 98 -5.09 4.98 11.22
N HIS A 99 -4.30 5.65 10.39
CA HIS A 99 -4.66 5.83 8.98
C HIS A 99 -3.77 4.99 8.07
N THR A 100 -2.47 5.27 8.03
CA THR A 100 -1.55 4.62 7.10
C THR A 100 -1.33 3.12 7.35
N PRO A 101 -1.35 2.59 8.60
CA PRO A 101 -1.29 1.14 8.83
C PRO A 101 -2.50 0.36 8.30
N ASN A 102 -3.62 1.02 8.03
CA ASN A 102 -4.85 0.38 7.58
C ASN A 102 -5.05 0.45 6.06
N ILE A 103 -4.11 1.08 5.34
CA ILE A 103 -4.10 1.11 3.88
C ILE A 103 -3.46 -0.18 3.40
N ARG A 104 -4.29 -1.07 2.84
CA ARG A 104 -3.81 -2.39 2.38
C ARG A 104 -3.20 -2.37 0.98
N GLU A 105 -3.62 -1.45 0.12
CA GLU A 105 -3.11 -1.38 -1.25
C GLU A 105 -1.66 -0.84 -1.30
N PRO A 106 -0.69 -1.66 -1.73
CA PRO A 106 0.73 -1.30 -1.76
C PRO A 106 1.06 0.00 -2.49
N LEU A 107 0.44 0.23 -3.66
CA LEU A 107 0.77 1.39 -4.49
C LEU A 107 0.29 2.70 -3.83
N LEU A 108 -0.90 2.70 -3.22
CA LEU A 108 -1.45 3.88 -2.55
C LEU A 108 -0.60 4.27 -1.34
N LEU A 109 -0.29 3.31 -0.46
CA LEU A 109 0.53 3.57 0.72
C LEU A 109 1.94 4.03 0.33
N THR A 110 2.50 3.45 -0.73
CA THR A 110 3.80 3.86 -1.28
C THR A 110 3.77 5.31 -1.75
N ASP A 111 2.80 5.69 -2.56
CA ASP A 111 2.72 7.05 -3.10
C ASP A 111 2.49 8.11 -2.01
N ILE A 112 1.66 7.80 -1.00
CA ILE A 112 1.52 8.64 0.20
C ILE A 112 2.87 8.82 0.89
N THR A 113 3.61 7.73 1.07
CA THR A 113 4.91 7.74 1.74
C THR A 113 5.95 8.52 0.95
N ILE A 114 5.99 8.39 -0.37
CA ILE A 114 6.93 9.17 -1.20
C ILE A 114 6.59 10.66 -1.12
N ALA A 115 5.30 11.01 -1.23
CA ALA A 115 4.88 12.41 -1.20
C ALA A 115 5.01 13.07 0.19
N ARG A 116 4.88 12.28 1.26
CA ARG A 116 5.03 12.70 2.66
C ARG A 116 5.71 11.58 3.49
N PRO A 117 7.05 11.51 3.50
CA PRO A 117 7.80 10.44 4.19
C PRO A 117 7.51 10.29 5.68
N LEU A 118 7.10 11.38 6.34
CA LEU A 118 6.73 11.37 7.75
C LEU A 118 5.45 10.56 8.06
N TYR A 119 4.64 10.23 7.04
CA TYR A 119 3.44 9.40 7.17
C TYR A 119 3.70 7.89 7.01
N TRP A 120 4.96 7.47 6.91
CA TRP A 120 5.31 6.05 6.95
C TRP A 120 4.93 5.46 8.32
N PRO A 121 4.05 4.44 8.37
CA PRO A 121 3.61 3.85 9.64
C PRO A 121 4.73 3.04 10.34
N GLY A 122 5.80 2.67 9.61
CA GLY A 122 6.82 1.78 10.16
C GLY A 122 6.34 0.33 10.25
N LEU A 123 7.25 -0.58 10.56
CA LEU A 123 6.95 -2.03 10.65
C LEU A 123 6.66 -2.51 12.08
N ARG A 124 6.64 -1.58 13.06
CA ARG A 124 6.73 -1.94 14.48
C ARG A 124 5.59 -2.84 14.97
N ASP A 125 4.40 -2.65 14.43
CA ASP A 125 3.23 -3.42 14.85
C ASP A 125 3.12 -4.79 14.15
N GLU A 126 3.79 -4.97 13.01
CA GLU A 126 3.71 -6.20 12.20
C GLU A 126 4.80 -7.22 12.58
N ASN A 127 5.91 -6.79 13.20
CA ASN A 127 7.01 -7.68 13.59
C ASN A 127 6.58 -8.90 14.41
N GLY A 128 5.59 -8.72 15.28
CA GLY A 128 5.06 -9.80 16.12
C GLY A 128 4.43 -10.95 15.32
N LEU A 129 4.16 -10.79 14.03
CA LEU A 129 3.60 -11.85 13.18
C LEU A 129 4.62 -12.96 12.89
N TRP A 130 5.88 -12.61 12.66
CA TRP A 130 6.94 -13.58 12.32
C TRP A 130 7.94 -13.82 13.45
N ASP A 131 7.90 -13.02 14.52
CA ASP A 131 8.72 -13.25 15.71
C ASP A 131 8.41 -14.63 16.33
N GLY A 132 9.43 -15.47 16.43
CA GLY A 132 9.32 -16.82 17.01
C GLY A 132 8.84 -17.90 16.04
N LYS A 133 8.61 -17.58 14.76
CA LYS A 133 8.29 -18.58 13.73
C LYS A 133 9.56 -19.28 13.24
N GLU A 134 9.54 -20.61 13.22
CA GLU A 134 10.70 -21.41 12.79
C GLU A 134 10.73 -21.62 11.27
N SER A 135 9.59 -21.45 10.59
CA SER A 135 9.49 -21.66 9.14
C SER A 135 8.44 -20.75 8.49
N PHE A 136 8.61 -20.48 7.20
CA PHE A 136 7.60 -19.74 6.44
C PHE A 136 6.28 -20.53 6.33
N ALA A 137 6.32 -21.85 6.28
CA ALA A 137 5.10 -22.67 6.20
C ALA A 137 4.19 -22.50 7.42
N GLU A 138 4.78 -22.36 8.62
CA GLU A 138 4.04 -22.05 9.84
C GLU A 138 3.35 -20.68 9.74
N LEU A 139 4.10 -19.66 9.33
CA LEU A 139 3.56 -18.31 9.15
C LEU A 139 2.47 -18.29 8.07
N GLN A 140 2.72 -18.91 6.92
CA GLN A 140 1.81 -18.97 5.79
C GLN A 140 0.46 -19.56 6.21
N GLY A 141 0.45 -20.65 6.97
CA GLY A 141 -0.77 -21.29 7.45
C GLY A 141 -1.58 -20.45 8.43
N GLU A 142 -0.98 -19.42 9.04
CA GLU A 142 -1.64 -18.54 10.01
C GLU A 142 -2.17 -17.24 9.40
N ILE A 143 -1.44 -16.65 8.45
CA ILE A 143 -1.71 -15.29 7.97
C ILE A 143 -2.05 -15.19 6.48
N MET A 144 -1.94 -16.27 5.70
CA MET A 144 -2.22 -16.25 4.27
C MET A 144 -3.41 -17.15 3.90
N THR A 145 -4.18 -16.70 2.91
CA THR A 145 -5.24 -17.47 2.25
C THR A 145 -4.65 -18.43 1.21
N GLU A 146 -5.44 -19.40 0.76
CA GLU A 146 -5.06 -20.33 -0.32
C GLU A 146 -4.64 -19.63 -1.62
N ASP A 147 -5.21 -18.44 -1.91
CA ASP A 147 -4.89 -17.64 -3.11
C ASP A 147 -3.53 -16.90 -3.03
N GLY A 148 -2.78 -17.06 -1.94
CA GLY A 148 -1.48 -16.39 -1.74
C GLY A 148 -1.59 -14.93 -1.30
N LEU A 149 -2.74 -14.52 -0.76
CA LEU A 149 -3.00 -13.18 -0.21
C LEU A 149 -3.04 -13.24 1.33
N PHE A 150 -2.87 -12.11 2.01
CA PHE A 150 -2.97 -12.08 3.47
C PHE A 150 -4.43 -12.08 3.94
N ASP A 151 -4.70 -12.80 5.03
CA ASP A 151 -5.99 -12.79 5.70
C ASP A 151 -6.21 -11.44 6.40
N SER A 152 -7.29 -10.74 6.02
CA SER A 152 -7.62 -9.43 6.54
C SER A 152 -8.02 -9.38 8.01
N THR A 153 -8.36 -10.53 8.58
CA THR A 153 -8.63 -10.68 10.00
C THR A 153 -7.36 -10.86 10.83
N LYS A 154 -6.21 -11.10 10.18
CA LYS A 154 -4.91 -11.40 10.81
C LYS A 154 -3.88 -10.32 10.58
N VAL A 155 -3.90 -9.71 9.39
CA VAL A 155 -2.92 -8.71 8.94
C VAL A 155 -3.61 -7.36 8.78
N LYS A 156 -3.06 -6.33 9.42
CA LYS A 156 -3.57 -4.95 9.31
C LYS A 156 -3.16 -4.31 7.98
N SER A 157 -1.87 -4.39 7.64
CA SER A 157 -1.36 -3.88 6.36
C SER A 157 -0.61 -4.94 5.56
N ASP A 158 -1.19 -5.29 4.41
CA ASP A 158 -0.62 -6.23 3.45
C ASP A 158 0.75 -5.77 2.93
N PHE A 159 0.91 -4.47 2.66
CA PHE A 159 2.16 -3.94 2.14
C PHE A 159 3.31 -4.03 3.15
N LEU A 160 3.09 -3.60 4.39
CA LEU A 160 4.11 -3.64 5.44
C LEU A 160 4.59 -5.08 5.72
N VAL A 161 3.66 -6.03 5.81
CA VAL A 161 4.01 -7.45 6.00
C VAL A 161 4.78 -7.98 4.78
N ALA A 162 4.28 -7.77 3.56
CA ALA A 162 5.00 -8.19 2.34
C ALA A 162 6.39 -7.55 2.23
N TYR A 163 6.50 -6.26 2.57
CA TYR A 163 7.73 -5.50 2.58
C TYR A 163 8.75 -6.10 3.55
N ALA A 164 8.31 -6.49 4.75
CA ALA A 164 9.16 -7.13 5.74
C ALA A 164 9.57 -8.55 5.34
N LEU A 165 8.62 -9.36 4.85
CA LEU A 165 8.89 -10.74 4.43
C LEU A 165 9.87 -10.82 3.26
N MET A 166 9.80 -9.88 2.33
CA MET A 166 10.76 -9.80 1.22
C MET A 166 12.11 -9.19 1.61
N ARG A 167 12.30 -8.71 2.83
CA ARG A 167 13.57 -8.13 3.24
C ARG A 167 14.40 -9.14 4.02
N ASN A 168 15.51 -9.56 3.42
CA ASN A 168 16.47 -10.51 3.98
C ASN A 168 17.06 -10.04 5.32
N ASP A 169 17.06 -8.73 5.59
CA ASP A 169 17.52 -8.16 6.86
C ASP A 169 16.43 -8.11 7.94
N PHE A 170 15.18 -8.45 7.61
CA PHE A 170 14.10 -8.64 8.58
C PHE A 170 13.74 -10.11 8.78
N THR A 171 13.64 -10.88 7.70
CA THR A 171 13.26 -12.29 7.77
C THR A 171 14.05 -13.13 6.77
N SER A 172 14.21 -14.42 7.06
CA SER A 172 14.78 -15.38 6.12
C SER A 172 13.74 -15.99 5.16
N PHE A 173 12.50 -15.49 5.16
CA PHE A 173 11.37 -16.10 4.47
C PHE A 173 11.15 -15.60 3.04
N GLY A 174 11.97 -14.66 2.56
CA GLY A 174 11.70 -13.94 1.31
C GLY A 174 11.54 -14.83 0.08
N GLU A 175 12.40 -15.84 -0.12
CA GLU A 175 12.28 -16.76 -1.27
C GLU A 175 11.01 -17.61 -1.23
N ASP A 176 10.60 -18.05 -0.03
CA ASP A 176 9.41 -18.88 0.11
C ASP A 176 8.13 -18.05 0.00
N TYR A 177 8.14 -16.83 0.56
CA TYR A 177 7.07 -15.86 0.37
C TYR A 177 6.87 -15.51 -1.10
N VAL A 178 7.95 -15.24 -1.85
CA VAL A 178 7.85 -14.91 -3.29
C VAL A 178 7.21 -16.05 -4.10
N LYS A 179 7.45 -17.31 -3.73
CA LYS A 179 6.86 -18.48 -4.41
C LYS A 179 5.37 -18.67 -4.08
N SER A 180 4.97 -18.35 -2.86
CA SER A 180 3.60 -18.57 -2.37
C SER A 180 2.67 -17.37 -2.55
N ALA A 181 3.21 -16.16 -2.70
CA ALA A 181 2.43 -14.94 -2.85
C ALA A 181 1.66 -14.92 -4.18
N ASN A 182 0.47 -14.33 -4.15
CA ASN A 182 -0.30 -14.06 -5.35
C ASN A 182 0.54 -13.21 -6.34
N PRO A 183 0.70 -13.62 -7.62
CA PRO A 183 1.60 -12.94 -8.55
C PRO A 183 1.24 -11.47 -8.83
N GLU A 184 -0.04 -11.13 -8.88
CA GLU A 184 -0.50 -9.77 -9.17
C GLU A 184 -0.25 -8.86 -7.97
N PHE A 185 -0.59 -9.32 -6.77
CA PHE A 185 -0.32 -8.60 -5.53
C PHE A 185 1.19 -8.42 -5.32
N LEU A 186 1.98 -9.48 -5.47
CA LEU A 186 3.44 -9.42 -5.36
C LEU A 186 4.04 -8.40 -6.32
N ASN A 187 3.54 -8.32 -7.55
CA ASN A 187 3.99 -7.32 -8.51
C ASN A 187 3.72 -5.89 -8.03
N ARG A 188 2.56 -5.61 -7.43
CA ARG A 188 2.25 -4.29 -6.85
C ARG A 188 3.13 -3.96 -5.65
N VAL A 189 3.42 -4.93 -4.79
CA VAL A 189 4.36 -4.75 -3.68
C VAL A 189 5.77 -4.43 -4.19
N LEU A 190 6.28 -5.20 -5.17
CA LEU A 190 7.59 -4.96 -5.77
C LEU A 190 7.67 -3.58 -6.43
N LYS A 191 6.62 -3.17 -7.16
CA LYS A 191 6.49 -1.81 -7.68
C LYS A 191 6.61 -0.78 -6.57
N GLY A 192 5.90 -0.96 -5.46
CA GLY A 192 5.98 -0.06 -4.31
C GLY A 192 7.40 0.03 -3.71
N ILE A 193 8.09 -1.10 -3.54
CA ILE A 193 9.47 -1.12 -3.01
C ILE A 193 10.44 -0.41 -3.94
N VAL A 194 10.35 -0.68 -5.23
CA VAL A 194 11.18 -0.05 -6.26
C VAL A 194 10.90 1.46 -6.28
N ALA A 195 9.63 1.87 -6.23
CA ALA A 195 9.23 3.27 -6.15
C ALA A 195 9.84 3.98 -4.94
N LEU A 196 9.69 3.42 -3.73
CA LEU A 196 10.26 3.97 -2.51
C LEU A 196 11.78 4.13 -2.60
N ARG A 197 12.46 3.23 -3.31
CA ARG A 197 13.91 3.30 -3.49
C ARG A 197 14.31 4.38 -4.47
N PHE A 198 13.62 4.51 -5.60
CA PHE A 198 14.09 5.30 -6.74
C PHE A 198 13.35 6.62 -6.97
N ALA A 199 12.22 6.85 -6.31
CA ALA A 199 11.57 8.14 -6.35
C ALA A 199 12.55 9.24 -5.92
N GLY A 200 12.57 10.35 -6.65
CA GLY A 200 13.49 11.43 -6.32
C GLY A 200 14.91 11.29 -6.88
N ARG A 201 15.30 10.16 -7.48
CA ARG A 201 16.68 9.90 -7.90
C ARG A 201 16.86 10.04 -9.40
N THR A 202 17.84 10.86 -9.80
CA THR A 202 18.15 11.12 -11.21
C THR A 202 19.61 10.88 -11.56
N GLU A 203 20.50 10.76 -10.58
CA GLU A 203 21.93 10.55 -10.83
C GLU A 203 22.24 9.05 -10.99
N ASP A 204 23.06 8.70 -11.99
CA ASP A 204 23.44 7.30 -12.27
C ASP A 204 24.07 6.61 -11.06
N SER A 205 24.87 7.35 -10.28
CA SER A 205 25.50 6.85 -9.05
C SER A 205 24.47 6.46 -7.98
N GLU A 206 23.42 7.27 -7.79
CA GLU A 206 22.34 7.02 -6.84
C GLU A 206 21.43 5.87 -7.29
N ILE A 207 21.26 5.74 -8.61
CA ILE A 207 20.53 4.64 -9.24
C ILE A 207 21.29 3.32 -9.03
N GLU A 208 22.58 3.28 -9.34
CA GLU A 208 23.39 2.07 -9.14
C GLU A 208 23.47 1.66 -7.67
N GLN A 209 23.68 2.62 -6.75
CA GLN A 209 23.63 2.35 -5.32
C GLN A 209 22.25 1.83 -4.87
N GLY A 210 21.17 2.42 -5.39
CA GLY A 210 19.82 1.99 -5.08
C GLY A 210 19.53 0.56 -5.52
N LYS A 211 19.99 0.20 -6.72
CA LYS A 211 19.87 -1.15 -7.30
C LYS A 211 20.65 -2.16 -6.49
N ASN A 212 21.93 -1.90 -6.23
CA ASN A 212 22.77 -2.79 -5.42
C ASN A 212 22.15 -3.01 -4.03
N ARG A 213 21.62 -1.96 -3.41
CA ARG A 213 20.94 -2.09 -2.13
C ARG A 213 19.68 -2.95 -2.20
N LEU A 214 18.92 -2.91 -3.29
CA LEU A 214 17.79 -3.82 -3.46
C LEU A 214 18.24 -5.26 -3.70
N TYR A 215 19.33 -5.49 -4.42
CA TYR A 215 19.88 -6.85 -4.60
C TYR A 215 20.39 -7.45 -3.30
N GLU A 216 20.97 -6.65 -2.40
CA GLU A 216 21.34 -7.09 -1.05
C GLU A 216 20.12 -7.45 -0.20
N LEU A 217 19.05 -6.66 -0.31
CA LEU A 217 17.90 -6.73 0.59
C LEU A 217 16.84 -7.74 0.16
N LEU A 218 16.64 -7.92 -1.14
CA LEU A 218 15.52 -8.70 -1.68
C LEU A 218 15.96 -10.09 -2.17
N PRO A 219 15.03 -11.06 -2.25
CA PRO A 219 15.31 -12.40 -2.77
C PRO A 219 15.85 -12.37 -4.19
N GLU A 220 16.75 -13.30 -4.54
CA GLU A 220 17.34 -13.37 -5.87
C GLU A 220 16.29 -13.59 -6.96
N SER A 221 15.22 -14.32 -6.63
CA SER A 221 14.09 -14.61 -7.52
C SER A 221 13.36 -13.36 -8.03
N VAL A 222 13.52 -12.19 -7.39
CA VAL A 222 12.90 -10.93 -7.84
C VAL A 222 13.89 -9.96 -8.49
N HIS A 223 15.20 -10.25 -8.50
CA HIS A 223 16.22 -9.31 -8.99
C HIS A 223 15.99 -8.91 -10.44
N GLY A 224 15.62 -9.85 -11.29
CA GLY A 224 15.32 -9.60 -12.71
C GLY A 224 14.14 -8.65 -12.97
N LYS A 225 13.32 -8.35 -11.95
CA LYS A 225 12.17 -7.43 -12.05
C LYS A 225 12.53 -5.99 -11.66
N ILE A 226 13.61 -5.77 -10.92
CA ILE A 226 13.93 -4.46 -10.33
C ILE A 226 14.16 -3.39 -11.42
N GLU A 227 14.98 -3.70 -12.42
CA GLU A 227 15.30 -2.74 -13.47
C GLU A 227 14.10 -2.44 -14.40
N PRO A 228 13.35 -3.45 -14.91
CA PRO A 228 12.12 -3.19 -15.65
C PRO A 228 11.13 -2.30 -14.87
N LEU A 229 10.88 -2.61 -13.59
CA LEU A 229 9.98 -1.82 -12.76
C LEU A 229 10.51 -0.40 -12.59
N ARG A 230 11.81 -0.20 -12.31
CA ARG A 230 12.40 1.14 -12.17
C ARG A 230 12.12 2.01 -13.40
N GLN A 231 12.22 1.43 -14.60
CA GLN A 231 12.03 2.12 -15.87
C GLN A 231 10.56 2.47 -16.18
N GLU A 232 9.58 1.93 -15.47
CA GLU A 232 8.16 2.28 -15.67
C GLU A 232 7.83 3.75 -15.33
N ALA A 233 8.79 4.50 -14.75
CA ALA A 233 8.79 5.97 -14.63
C ALA A 233 7.60 6.62 -13.90
N ASP A 234 6.84 5.84 -13.13
CA ASP A 234 5.65 6.27 -12.38
C ASP A 234 5.97 6.75 -10.94
N TRP A 235 7.23 7.05 -10.66
CA TRP A 235 7.71 7.26 -9.29
C TRP A 235 7.68 8.75 -8.94
N THR A 236 6.50 9.17 -8.47
CA THR A 236 6.16 10.46 -7.85
C THR A 236 7.27 11.52 -7.82
N TYR A 237 7.18 12.48 -8.74
CA TYR A 237 7.46 13.88 -8.45
C TYR A 237 6.16 14.66 -8.62
N ALA A 238 5.56 15.07 -7.51
CA ALA A 238 4.79 16.31 -7.57
C ALA A 238 5.81 17.39 -7.93
N ASN A 239 5.61 18.06 -9.07
CA ASN A 239 6.28 19.32 -9.37
C ASN A 239 6.37 20.15 -8.09
N GLN A 240 7.57 20.23 -7.50
CA GLN A 240 7.86 21.22 -6.48
C GLN A 240 7.91 22.56 -7.22
N SER A 241 6.73 23.11 -7.52
CA SER A 241 6.60 24.54 -7.70
C SER A 241 7.04 25.18 -6.38
N ARG A 242 8.26 25.71 -6.39
CA ARG A 242 8.73 26.69 -5.42
C ARG A 242 7.79 27.89 -5.37
#